data_AF-X1T1P4-F1
#
_entry.id   AF-X1T1P4-F1
#
_cell.length_a   1.000
_cell.length_b   1.000
_cell.length_c   1.000
_cell.angle_alpha   90.00
_cell.angle_beta   90.00
_cell.angle_gamma   90.00
#
_symmetry.space_group_name_H-M   'P 1'
#
loop_
_entity.id
_entity.type
_entity.pdbx_description
1 polymer ?
#
loop_
_entity_poly.entity_id
_entity_poly.type
_entity_poly.pdbx_seq_one_letter_code
_entity_poly.pdbx_strand_id
1 'polypeptide(L)'
;MNDFEILKRAYEREHDSRDRRPPRYRSWEYYTLGASRSDIKRLLDEGLITVAIKTSAITKYRLSDKGRDLVWAFSMEREFAKIPAASVMDALELVVGFDDLKGAIALAVEARRRINFLLEGPPACAKSIMLEGVRSAVPGAYIAFGSRTSAAGLSEALFEHQPS
;
A
#
# COMPACT_ATOMS: atom_id res chain seq x y z
N MET A 1 14.78 3.77 -0.39
CA MET A 1 13.46 4.21 0.10
C MET A 1 12.76 4.86 -1.08
N ASN A 2 11.48 4.57 -1.31
CA ASN A 2 10.75 5.18 -2.44
C ASN A 2 10.42 6.65 -2.12
N ASP A 3 10.36 7.54 -3.11
CA ASP A 3 10.01 8.96 -2.94
C ASP A 3 8.67 9.14 -2.28
N PHE A 4 7.69 8.34 -2.69
CA PHE A 4 6.37 8.38 -2.09
C PHE A 4 6.43 8.10 -0.58
N GLU A 5 7.27 7.15 -0.15
CA GLU A 5 7.43 6.87 1.29
C GLU A 5 8.07 8.05 2.03
N ILE A 6 9.06 8.70 1.42
CA ILE A 6 9.71 9.88 2.01
C ILE A 6 8.68 11.02 2.15
N LEU A 7 7.93 11.31 1.09
CA LEU A 7 6.92 12.37 1.08
C LEU A 7 5.75 12.06 2.03
N LYS A 8 5.33 10.79 2.13
CA LYS A 8 4.32 10.36 3.11
C LYS A 8 4.78 10.59 4.54
N ARG A 9 6.02 10.20 4.87
CA ARG A 9 6.59 10.43 6.21
C ARG A 9 6.75 11.92 6.50
N ALA A 10 7.13 12.72 5.51
CA ALA A 10 7.17 14.18 5.63
C ALA A 10 5.78 14.74 5.96
N TYR A 11 4.75 14.28 5.23
CA TYR A 11 3.36 14.70 5.44
C TYR A 11 2.86 14.34 6.84
N GLU A 12 3.09 13.10 7.29
CA GLU A 12 2.74 12.64 8.64
C GLU A 12 3.40 13.52 9.71
N ARG A 13 4.67 13.90 9.51
CA ARG A 13 5.41 14.72 10.46
C ARG A 13 4.93 16.18 10.49
N GLU A 14 4.53 16.72 9.34
CA GLU A 14 3.87 18.03 9.25
C GLU A 14 2.45 18.02 9.87
N HIS A 15 1.79 16.86 9.97
CA HIS A 15 0.44 16.74 10.54
C HIS A 15 0.41 16.13 11.95
N ASP A 16 1.57 15.84 12.54
CA ASP A 16 1.69 15.29 13.88
C ASP A 16 1.03 16.21 14.92
N SER A 17 -0.01 15.72 15.59
CA SER A 17 -0.77 16.47 16.59
C SER A 17 0.01 16.76 17.87
N ARG A 18 1.15 16.07 18.07
CA ARG A 18 2.06 16.32 19.20
C ARG A 18 2.82 17.64 19.05
N ASP A 19 3.02 18.12 17.82
CA ASP A 19 3.60 19.45 17.59
C ASP A 19 2.51 20.52 17.63
N ARG A 20 2.49 21.37 18.66
CA ARG A 20 1.48 22.44 18.82
C ARG A 20 1.68 23.62 17.87
N ARG A 21 2.76 23.64 17.08
CA ARG A 21 3.00 24.73 16.11
C ARG A 21 2.00 24.66 14.97
N PRO A 22 1.61 25.81 14.38
CA PRO A 22 0.82 25.82 13.15
C PRO A 22 1.50 25.01 12.04
N PRO A 23 0.76 24.27 11.20
CA PRO A 23 1.32 23.39 10.16
C PRO A 23 2.36 24.06 9.27
N ARG A 24 2.14 25.32 8.90
CA ARG A 24 3.06 26.13 8.07
C ARG A 24 4.47 26.32 8.65
N TYR A 25 4.65 26.14 9.96
CA TYR A 25 5.94 26.27 10.65
C TYR A 25 6.56 24.91 11.02
N ARG A 26 5.87 23.81 10.75
CA ARG A 26 6.40 22.47 10.97
C ARG A 26 7.35 22.15 9.83
N SER A 27 8.57 21.78 10.19
CA SER A 27 9.66 21.49 9.26
C SER A 27 10.53 20.39 9.84
N TRP A 28 11.21 19.66 8.97
CA TRP A 28 11.89 18.42 9.31
C TRP A 28 13.25 18.32 8.64
N GLU A 29 14.10 17.46 9.19
CA GLU A 29 15.44 17.21 8.67
C GLU A 29 15.45 15.88 7.92
N TYR A 30 16.26 15.77 6.88
CA TYR A 30 16.18 14.64 5.94
C TYR A 30 16.39 13.27 6.60
N TYR A 31 17.33 13.19 7.56
CA TYR A 31 17.64 11.96 8.25
C TYR A 31 16.48 11.49 9.15
N THR A 32 15.61 12.40 9.60
CA THR A 32 14.44 12.05 10.41
C THR A 32 13.36 11.31 9.61
N LEU A 33 13.42 11.37 8.28
CA LEU A 33 12.54 10.61 7.38
C LEU A 33 13.19 9.30 6.90
N GLY A 34 14.49 9.11 7.19
CA GLY A 34 15.30 8.03 6.62
C GLY A 34 15.70 8.27 5.16
N ALA A 35 15.65 9.51 4.69
CA ALA A 35 16.10 9.90 3.36
C ALA A 35 17.61 10.16 3.32
N SER A 36 18.23 9.96 2.16
CA SER A 36 19.63 10.35 1.90
C SER A 36 19.71 11.79 1.36
N ARG A 37 20.93 12.36 1.30
CA ARG A 37 21.12 13.70 0.71
C ARG A 37 20.80 13.73 -0.79
N SER A 38 21.06 12.64 -1.51
CA SER A 38 20.69 12.51 -2.93
C SER A 38 19.19 12.52 -3.12
N ASP A 39 18.43 11.85 -2.25
CA ASP A 39 16.96 11.85 -2.31
C ASP A 39 16.42 13.27 -2.14
N ILE A 40 16.92 14.01 -1.14
CA ILE A 40 16.51 15.40 -0.90
C ILE A 40 16.86 16.32 -2.04
N LYS A 41 18.07 16.19 -2.60
CA LYS A 41 18.47 17.00 -3.75
C LYS A 41 17.49 16.78 -4.91
N ARG A 42 17.19 15.52 -5.22
CA ARG A 42 16.24 15.16 -6.27
C ARG A 42 14.83 15.70 -6.00
N LEU A 43 14.31 15.53 -4.78
CA LEU A 43 12.98 16.05 -4.39
C LEU A 43 12.91 17.59 -4.42
N LEU A 44 14.02 18.28 -4.14
CA LEU A 44 14.13 19.74 -4.31
C LEU A 44 14.13 20.12 -5.79
N ASP A 45 14.94 19.44 -6.61
CA ASP A 45 15.06 19.69 -8.04
C ASP A 45 13.71 19.46 -8.76
N GLU A 46 12.93 18.47 -8.33
CA GLU A 46 11.57 18.20 -8.80
C GLU A 46 10.51 19.17 -8.24
N GLY A 47 10.89 20.04 -7.30
CA GLY A 47 10.02 21.03 -6.66
C GLY A 47 8.99 20.42 -5.70
N LEU A 48 9.19 19.19 -5.22
CA LEU A 48 8.27 18.50 -4.31
C LEU A 48 8.45 18.98 -2.86
N ILE A 49 9.65 19.39 -2.50
CA ILE A 49 9.96 19.96 -1.18
C ILE A 49 10.62 21.34 -1.33
N THR A 50 10.60 22.13 -0.26
CA THR A 50 11.24 23.44 -0.19
C THR A 50 12.11 23.54 1.06
N VAL A 51 13.15 24.37 1.00
CA VAL A 51 13.98 24.69 2.17
C VAL A 51 13.20 25.67 3.05
N ALA A 52 12.87 25.25 4.27
CA ALA A 52 12.14 26.08 5.24
C ALA A 52 13.10 26.90 6.10
N ILE A 53 14.19 26.29 6.55
CA ILE A 53 15.21 26.92 7.41
C ILE A 53 16.58 26.44 6.94
N LYS A 54 17.52 27.37 6.77
CA LYS A 54 18.91 27.05 6.49
C LYS A 54 19.82 27.90 7.37
N THR A 55 20.54 27.24 8.27
CA THR A 55 21.61 27.83 9.07
C THR A 55 22.91 27.09 8.80
N SER A 56 24.02 27.54 9.38
CA SER A 56 25.30 26.84 9.30
C SER A 56 25.27 25.45 9.96
N ALA A 57 24.39 25.25 10.94
CA ALA A 57 24.29 24.01 11.71
C ALA A 57 23.16 23.09 11.22
N ILE A 58 22.04 23.64 10.74
CA ILE A 58 20.81 22.88 10.50
C ILE A 58 20.15 23.32 9.19
N THR A 59 19.72 22.34 8.38
CA THR A 59 18.84 22.59 7.22
C THR A 59 17.55 21.81 7.39
N LYS A 60 16.43 22.53 7.44
CA LYS A 60 15.09 21.95 7.53
C LYS A 60 14.30 22.19 6.25
N TYR A 61 13.51 21.19 5.91
CA TYR A 61 12.68 21.15 4.73
C TYR A 61 11.20 21.09 5.12
N ARG A 62 10.35 21.38 4.14
CA ARG A 62 8.90 21.20 4.21
C ARG A 62 8.37 20.78 2.84
N LEU A 63 7.20 20.14 2.80
CA LEU A 63 6.50 19.88 1.56
C LEU A 63 6.08 21.19 0.89
N SER A 64 6.26 21.23 -0.43
CA SER A 64 5.62 22.21 -1.29
C SER A 64 4.13 21.86 -1.47
N ASP A 65 3.36 22.75 -2.09
CA ASP A 65 1.98 22.43 -2.47
C ASP A 65 1.94 21.25 -3.45
N LYS A 66 2.82 21.24 -4.47
CA LYS A 66 2.99 20.12 -5.40
C LYS A 66 3.29 18.79 -4.68
N GLY A 67 4.16 18.82 -3.67
CA GLY A 67 4.49 17.65 -2.87
C GLY A 67 3.32 17.16 -2.02
N ARG A 68 2.53 18.08 -1.45
CA ARG A 68 1.30 17.75 -0.71
C ARG A 68 0.24 17.14 -1.63
N ASP A 69 0.01 17.75 -2.79
CA ASP A 69 -0.96 17.27 -3.78
C ASP A 69 -0.59 15.88 -4.29
N LEU A 70 0.70 15.63 -4.50
CA LEU A 70 1.19 14.31 -4.90
C LEU A 70 0.95 13.27 -3.79
N VAL A 71 1.27 13.57 -2.54
CA VAL A 71 0.97 12.66 -1.41
C VAL A 71 -0.54 12.40 -1.31
N TRP A 72 -1.35 13.43 -1.51
CA TRP A 72 -2.82 13.32 -1.49
C TRP A 72 -3.32 12.43 -2.64
N ALA A 73 -2.87 12.66 -3.87
CA ALA A 73 -3.22 11.86 -5.04
C ALA A 73 -2.88 10.39 -4.86
N PHE A 74 -1.66 10.06 -4.43
CA PHE A 74 -1.25 8.68 -4.17
C PHE A 74 -1.98 8.06 -2.97
N SER A 75 -2.33 8.85 -1.96
CA SER A 75 -3.14 8.37 -0.84
C SER A 75 -4.58 8.06 -1.28
N MET A 76 -5.17 8.91 -2.12
CA MET A 76 -6.47 8.69 -2.73
C MET A 76 -6.46 7.47 -3.66
N GLU A 77 -5.48 7.34 -4.56
CA GLU A 77 -5.36 6.13 -5.40
C GLU A 77 -5.29 4.85 -4.56
N ARG A 78 -4.56 4.89 -3.44
CA ARG A 78 -4.53 3.77 -2.49
C ARG A 78 -5.86 3.49 -1.81
N GLU A 79 -6.67 4.52 -1.54
CA GLU A 79 -8.01 4.39 -0.98
C GLU A 79 -9.01 3.86 -2.02
N PHE A 80 -9.02 4.42 -3.24
CA PHE A 80 -9.89 3.97 -4.34
C PHE A 80 -9.57 2.56 -4.80
N ALA A 81 -8.34 2.10 -4.63
CA ALA A 81 -7.96 0.73 -4.94
C ALA A 81 -8.21 -0.26 -3.80
N LYS A 82 -8.70 0.17 -2.62
CA LYS A 82 -9.14 -0.78 -1.57
C LYS A 82 -10.38 -1.51 -2.06
N ILE A 83 -10.34 -2.83 -1.99
CA ILE A 83 -11.51 -3.68 -2.24
C ILE A 83 -12.24 -3.79 -0.90
N PRO A 84 -13.51 -3.31 -0.81
CA PRO A 84 -14.27 -3.42 0.43
C PRO A 84 -14.43 -4.87 0.85
N ALA A 85 -14.36 -5.14 2.15
CA ALA A 85 -14.59 -6.49 2.68
C ALA A 85 -15.96 -7.04 2.25
N ALA A 86 -16.98 -6.18 2.18
CA ALA A 86 -18.31 -6.54 1.69
C ALA A 86 -18.29 -7.14 0.27
N SER A 87 -17.52 -6.56 -0.66
CA SER A 87 -17.42 -7.07 -2.03
C SER A 87 -16.80 -8.47 -2.10
N VAL A 88 -15.84 -8.77 -1.21
CA VAL A 88 -15.27 -10.11 -1.10
C VAL A 88 -16.28 -11.09 -0.49
N MET A 89 -17.06 -10.66 0.50
CA MET A 89 -18.11 -11.48 1.10
C MET A 89 -19.21 -11.82 0.09
N ASP A 90 -19.64 -10.87 -0.74
CA ASP A 90 -20.62 -11.09 -1.80
C ASP A 90 -20.11 -12.12 -2.82
N ALA A 91 -18.83 -12.04 -3.20
CA ALA A 91 -18.20 -13.02 -4.10
C ALA A 91 -18.09 -14.44 -3.50
N LEU A 92 -18.20 -14.56 -2.17
CA LEU A 92 -18.15 -15.82 -1.43
C LEU A 92 -19.52 -16.32 -0.99
N GLU A 93 -20.61 -15.66 -1.39
CA GLU A 93 -21.99 -16.01 -0.99
C GLU A 93 -22.36 -17.46 -1.38
N LEU A 94 -21.84 -17.95 -2.51
CA LEU A 94 -22.06 -19.33 -2.97
C LEU A 94 -21.46 -20.40 -2.03
N VAL A 95 -20.53 -20.03 -1.15
CA VAL A 95 -19.92 -20.94 -0.18
C VAL A 95 -20.68 -20.87 1.15
N VAL A 96 -21.50 -21.89 1.39
CA VAL A 96 -22.29 -22.02 2.63
C VAL A 96 -21.38 -22.37 3.81
N GLY A 97 -21.56 -21.66 4.93
CA GLY A 97 -20.75 -21.80 6.14
C GLY A 97 -19.38 -21.12 6.05
N PHE A 98 -18.49 -21.38 7.03
CA PHE A 98 -17.16 -20.78 7.13
C PHE A 98 -17.17 -19.24 7.24
N ASP A 99 -18.18 -18.66 7.89
CA ASP A 99 -18.37 -17.20 7.93
C ASP A 99 -17.22 -16.46 8.62
N ASP A 100 -16.59 -17.11 9.61
CA ASP A 100 -15.38 -16.66 10.29
C ASP A 100 -14.18 -16.58 9.34
N LEU A 101 -13.95 -17.63 8.56
CA LEU A 101 -12.88 -17.69 7.56
C LEU A 101 -13.12 -16.72 6.40
N LYS A 102 -14.36 -16.66 5.88
CA LYS A 102 -14.75 -15.70 4.83
C LYS A 102 -14.51 -14.26 5.30
N GLY A 103 -14.91 -13.95 6.53
CA GLY A 103 -14.64 -12.65 7.16
C GLY A 103 -13.15 -12.37 7.30
N ALA A 104 -12.35 -13.35 7.73
CA ALA A 104 -10.90 -13.18 7.85
C ALA A 104 -10.22 -12.90 6.50
N ILE A 105 -10.64 -13.60 5.43
CA ILE A 105 -10.14 -13.36 4.07
C ILE A 105 -10.55 -11.98 3.58
N ALA A 106 -11.82 -11.60 3.74
CA ALA A 106 -12.34 -10.30 3.32
C ALA A 106 -11.62 -9.13 4.01
N LEU A 107 -11.39 -9.24 5.33
CA LEU A 107 -10.63 -8.26 6.09
C LEU A 107 -9.15 -8.20 5.68
N ALA A 108 -8.53 -9.34 5.35
CA ALA A 108 -7.16 -9.37 4.89
C ALA A 108 -6.98 -8.65 3.55
N VAL A 109 -7.92 -8.86 2.62
CA VAL A 109 -7.97 -8.17 1.31
C VAL A 109 -8.15 -6.66 1.52
N GLU A 110 -9.13 -6.25 2.32
CA GLU A 110 -9.41 -4.83 2.59
C GLU A 110 -8.23 -4.13 3.27
N ALA A 111 -7.59 -4.80 4.24
CA ALA A 111 -6.45 -4.26 4.97
C ALA A 111 -5.16 -4.17 4.13
N ARG A 112 -5.13 -4.77 2.93
CA ARG A 112 -3.94 -4.85 2.05
C ARG A 112 -2.69 -5.33 2.78
N ARG A 113 -2.85 -6.27 3.72
CA ARG A 113 -1.74 -6.89 4.44
C ARG A 113 -1.33 -8.18 3.74
N ARG A 114 -0.03 -8.43 3.67
CA ARG A 114 0.53 -9.70 3.18
C ARG A 114 0.27 -10.79 4.22
N ILE A 115 -0.90 -11.41 4.13
CA ILE A 115 -1.34 -12.51 4.99
C ILE A 115 -1.47 -13.74 4.11
N ASN A 116 -0.83 -14.83 4.52
CA ASN A 116 -0.91 -16.10 3.82
C ASN A 116 -2.01 -16.95 4.46
N PHE A 117 -2.88 -17.52 3.62
CA PHE A 117 -3.93 -18.45 4.05
C PHE A 117 -3.59 -19.86 3.55
N LEU A 118 -3.73 -20.85 4.42
CA LEU A 118 -3.69 -22.27 4.06
C LEU A 118 -5.09 -22.85 4.26
N LEU A 119 -5.68 -23.36 3.18
CA LEU A 119 -6.99 -24.02 3.22
C LEU A 119 -6.78 -25.54 3.27
N GLU A 120 -6.83 -26.12 4.47
CA GLU A 120 -6.76 -27.56 4.67
C GLU A 120 -8.15 -28.12 5.02
N GLY A 121 -8.48 -29.29 4.48
CA GLY A 121 -9.71 -29.99 4.84
C GLY A 121 -10.08 -31.08 3.83
N PRO A 122 -11.16 -31.82 4.07
CA PRO A 122 -11.62 -32.92 3.22
C PRO A 122 -11.85 -32.51 1.75
N PRO A 123 -11.80 -33.45 0.80
CA PRO A 123 -12.19 -33.15 -0.58
C PRO A 123 -13.65 -32.64 -0.63
N ALA A 124 -13.96 -31.83 -1.65
CA ALA A 124 -15.28 -31.24 -1.89
C ALA A 124 -15.80 -30.21 -0.87
N CYS A 125 -14.99 -29.70 0.07
CA CYS A 125 -15.37 -28.58 0.96
C CYS A 125 -15.26 -27.18 0.30
N ALA A 126 -15.58 -27.04 -1.00
CA ALA A 126 -15.61 -25.77 -1.74
C ALA A 126 -14.32 -24.89 -1.75
N LYS A 127 -13.16 -25.39 -1.28
CA LYS A 127 -11.88 -24.64 -1.23
C LYS A 127 -11.51 -23.95 -2.55
N SER A 128 -11.63 -24.66 -3.66
CA SER A 128 -11.32 -24.10 -4.99
C SER A 128 -12.30 -23.01 -5.40
N ILE A 129 -13.59 -23.15 -5.05
CA ILE A 129 -14.62 -22.15 -5.31
C ILE A 129 -14.37 -20.90 -4.46
N MET A 130 -13.94 -21.07 -3.21
CA MET A 130 -13.56 -19.97 -2.33
C MET A 130 -12.40 -19.16 -2.92
N LEU A 131 -11.35 -19.82 -3.41
CA LEU A 131 -10.23 -19.12 -4.07
C LEU A 131 -10.66 -18.40 -5.36
N GLU A 132 -11.57 -18.99 -6.14
CA GLU A 132 -12.12 -18.37 -7.35
C GLU A 132 -13.00 -17.14 -7.02
N GLY A 133 -13.79 -17.20 -5.94
CA GLY A 133 -14.55 -16.07 -5.43
C GLY A 133 -13.63 -14.89 -5.07
N VAL A 134 -12.54 -15.15 -4.35
CA VAL A 134 -11.51 -14.12 -4.05
C VAL A 134 -10.89 -13.57 -5.33
N ARG A 135 -10.53 -14.43 -6.29
CA ARG A 135 -9.98 -13.99 -7.59
C ARG A 135 -10.94 -13.06 -8.33
N SER A 136 -12.25 -13.35 -8.27
CA SER A 136 -13.27 -12.52 -8.93
C SER A 136 -13.45 -11.15 -8.28
N ALA A 137 -13.28 -11.06 -6.95
CA ALA A 137 -13.44 -9.82 -6.20
C ALA A 137 -12.19 -8.91 -6.24
N VAL A 138 -11.00 -9.48 -6.49
CA VAL A 138 -9.71 -8.77 -6.42
C VAL A 138 -9.19 -8.51 -7.84
N PRO A 139 -9.20 -7.26 -8.33
CA PRO A 139 -8.61 -6.92 -9.62
C PRO A 139 -7.12 -7.26 -9.66
N GLY A 140 -6.67 -7.93 -10.73
CA GLY A 140 -5.29 -8.35 -10.90
C GLY A 140 -4.90 -9.62 -10.13
N ALA A 141 -5.83 -10.25 -9.40
CA ALA A 141 -5.58 -11.56 -8.81
C ALA A 141 -5.43 -12.65 -9.88
N TYR A 142 -4.44 -13.51 -9.70
CA TYR A 142 -4.10 -14.59 -10.62
C TYR A 142 -4.09 -15.94 -9.89
N ILE A 143 -4.73 -16.95 -10.48
CA ILE A 143 -4.69 -18.32 -9.98
C ILE A 143 -3.60 -19.09 -10.73
N ALA A 144 -2.65 -19.63 -9.98
CA ALA A 144 -1.63 -20.54 -10.47
C ALA A 144 -1.89 -21.96 -9.97
N PHE A 145 -1.76 -22.95 -10.86
CA PHE A 145 -1.83 -24.36 -10.49
C PHE A 145 -0.42 -24.93 -10.42
N GLY A 146 -0.04 -25.53 -9.28
CA GLY A 146 1.31 -26.08 -9.08
C GLY A 146 1.70 -27.17 -10.09
N SER A 147 0.72 -27.90 -10.64
CA SER A 147 0.95 -28.90 -11.70
C SER A 147 1.23 -28.29 -13.08
N ARG A 148 0.86 -27.01 -13.28
CA ARG A 148 1.01 -26.30 -14.57
C ARG A 148 2.00 -25.15 -14.51
N THR A 149 2.61 -24.90 -13.36
CA THR A 149 3.47 -23.74 -13.13
C THR A 149 4.83 -24.20 -12.63
N SER A 150 5.86 -24.01 -13.44
CA SER A 150 7.26 -24.14 -12.99
C SER A 150 7.70 -22.84 -12.31
N ALA A 151 8.82 -22.86 -11.59
CA ALA A 151 9.39 -21.65 -10.99
C ALA A 151 9.64 -20.54 -12.03
N ALA A 152 10.01 -20.91 -13.26
CA ALA A 152 10.18 -19.97 -14.37
C ALA A 152 8.83 -19.38 -14.81
N GLY A 153 7.80 -20.22 -14.99
CA GLY A 153 6.46 -19.75 -15.38
C GLY A 153 5.78 -18.87 -14.33
N LEU A 154 6.06 -19.11 -13.04
CA LEU A 154 5.57 -18.23 -11.96
C LEU A 154 6.25 -16.85 -12.02
N SER A 155 7.53 -16.81 -12.38
CA SER A 155 8.27 -15.56 -12.53
C SER A 155 7.71 -14.73 -13.70
N GLU A 156 7.46 -15.37 -14.84
CA GLU A 156 6.81 -14.71 -15.99
C GLU A 156 5.42 -14.18 -15.65
N ALA A 157 4.57 -14.98 -14.98
CA ALA A 157 3.25 -14.55 -14.56
C ALA A 157 3.29 -13.35 -13.59
N LEU A 158 4.29 -13.28 -12.71
CA LEU A 158 4.50 -12.12 -11.83
C LEU A 158 4.91 -10.86 -12.60
N PHE A 159 5.74 -11.00 -13.65
CA PHE A 159 6.13 -9.88 -14.51
C PHE A 159 4.98 -9.38 -15.39
N GLU A 160 4.16 -10.31 -15.91
CA GLU A 160 3.05 -10.00 -16.82
C GLU A 160 1.85 -9.40 -16.09
N HIS A 161 1.39 -10.05 -15.01
CA HIS A 161 0.16 -9.65 -14.32
C HIS A 161 0.38 -8.58 -13.25
N GLN A 162 1.63 -8.38 -12.80
CA GLN A 162 2.02 -7.39 -11.78
C GLN A 162 0.99 -7.27 -10.63
N PRO A 163 0.65 -8.38 -9.96
CA PRO A 163 -0.34 -8.35 -8.90
C PRO A 163 0.10 -7.39 -7.79
N SER A 164 -0.82 -6.52 -7.35
CA SER A 164 -0.58 -5.39 -6.45
C SER A 164 -0.36 -5.76 -4.99
#